data_AF-F2F4M5-F1
#
_entry.id   AF-F2F4M5-F1
#
_cell.length_a   1.000
_cell.length_b   1.000
_cell.length_c   1.000
_cell.angle_alpha   90.00
_cell.angle_beta   90.00
_cell.angle_gamma   90.00
#
_symmetry.space_group_name_H-M   'P 1'
#
loop_
_entity.id
_entity.type
_entity.pdbx_description
1 polymer ?
#
loop_
_entity_poly.entity_id
_entity_poly.type
_entity_poly.pdbx_seq_one_letter_code
_entity_poly.pdbx_strand_id
1 'polypeptide(L)'
;MRKKIIHIVVIIGALSNAAILASMDLPAWLIILMSVIYIVIFEGLLLVLEPRLVRAERERNVKAYPFLRELVDAKKATVTMRDGSVLYNATFEGYAHPKDAKTILLYVHKVKTKKEKAAYTEHPIKLINIKSVKKIQ
;
A
#
# COMPACT_ATOMS: atom_id res chain seq x y z
N MET A 1 -9.35 -5.53 1.22
CA MET A 1 -9.69 -6.50 2.30
C MET A 1 -9.34 -5.98 3.69
N ARG A 2 -8.11 -5.51 3.96
CA ARG A 2 -7.72 -4.95 5.29
C ARG A 2 -8.69 -3.89 5.84
N LYS A 3 -9.12 -2.90 5.03
CA LYS A 3 -10.10 -1.88 5.44
C LYS A 3 -11.42 -2.48 5.93
N LYS A 4 -11.98 -3.45 5.17
CA LYS A 4 -13.23 -4.15 5.56
C LYS A 4 -13.08 -4.89 6.90
N ILE A 5 -11.95 -5.57 7.11
CA ILE A 5 -11.69 -6.28 8.37
C ILE A 5 -11.61 -5.30 9.55
N ILE A 6 -10.93 -4.18 9.35
CA ILE A 6 -10.81 -3.14 10.38
C ILE A 6 -12.18 -2.55 10.74
N HIS A 7 -13.01 -2.20 9.76
CA HIS A 7 -14.37 -1.71 10.01
C HIS A 7 -15.23 -2.75 10.75
N ILE A 8 -15.11 -4.04 10.40
CA ILE A 8 -15.81 -5.12 11.11
C ILE A 8 -15.37 -5.19 12.57
N VAL A 9 -14.07 -5.06 12.86
CA VAL A 9 -13.57 -5.03 14.25
C VAL A 9 -14.11 -3.85 15.04
N VAL A 10 -14.19 -2.66 14.42
CA VAL A 10 -14.77 -1.46 15.06
C VAL A 10 -16.26 -1.68 15.38
N ILE A 11 -17.03 -2.25 14.45
CA ILE A 11 -18.45 -2.54 14.64
C ILE A 11 -18.67 -3.58 15.75
N ILE A 12 -17.87 -4.67 15.78
CA ILE A 12 -17.95 -5.68 16.85
C ILE A 12 -17.61 -5.06 18.21
N GLY A 13 -16.61 -4.18 18.25
CA GLY A 13 -16.27 -3.42 19.47
C GLY A 13 -17.41 -2.51 19.92
N ALA A 14 -18.07 -1.81 18.99
CA ALA A 14 -19.22 -0.96 19.28
C ALA A 14 -20.42 -1.76 19.81
N LEU A 15 -20.72 -2.93 19.22
CA LEU A 15 -21.76 -3.84 19.71
C LEU A 15 -21.45 -4.36 21.12
N SER A 16 -20.20 -4.72 21.37
CA SER A 16 -19.76 -5.19 22.70
C SER A 16 -19.88 -4.07 23.74
N ASN A 17 -19.49 -2.85 23.40
CA ASN A 17 -19.64 -1.68 24.26
C ASN A 17 -21.12 -1.37 24.52
N ALA A 18 -21.98 -1.44 23.48
CA ALA A 18 -23.41 -1.25 23.62
C ALA A 18 -24.05 -2.30 24.56
N ALA A 19 -23.62 -3.57 24.47
CA ALA A 19 -24.09 -4.63 25.36
C ALA A 19 -23.70 -4.40 26.82
N ILE A 20 -22.48 -3.91 27.09
CA ILE A 20 -22.02 -3.54 28.44
C ILE A 20 -22.83 -2.35 28.97
N LEU A 21 -23.05 -1.33 28.15
CA LEU A 21 -23.84 -0.16 28.57
C LEU A 21 -25.31 -0.53 28.82
N ALA A 22 -25.86 -1.47 28.05
CA ALA A 22 -27.20 -2.01 28.26
C ALA A 22 -27.30 -2.82 29.56
N SER A 23 -26.26 -3.57 29.96
CA SER A 23 -26.27 -4.29 31.24
C SER A 23 -26.10 -3.38 32.46
N MET A 24 -25.76 -2.11 32.26
CA MET A 24 -25.69 -1.07 33.29
C MET A 24 -27.00 -0.27 33.44
N ASP A 25 -28.11 -0.71 32.83
CA ASP A 25 -29.42 -0.02 32.84
C ASP A 25 -29.36 1.44 32.36
N LEU A 26 -28.42 1.76 31.47
CA LEU A 26 -28.35 3.10 30.87
C LEU A 26 -29.50 3.33 29.89
N PRO A 27 -30.02 4.57 29.80
CA PRO A 27 -31.10 4.88 28.89
C PRO A 27 -30.66 4.69 27.44
N ALA A 28 -31.55 4.12 26.61
CA ALA A 28 -31.25 3.69 25.24
C ALA A 28 -30.62 4.79 24.36
N TRP A 29 -31.04 6.05 24.53
CA TRP A 29 -30.48 7.18 23.79
C TRP A 29 -28.99 7.41 24.09
N LEU A 30 -28.57 7.18 25.34
CA LEU A 30 -27.20 7.36 25.79
C LEU A 30 -26.31 6.20 25.29
N ILE A 31 -26.86 4.99 25.23
CA ILE A 31 -26.19 3.82 24.61
C ILE A 31 -25.92 4.07 23.12
N ILE A 32 -26.92 4.56 22.39
CA ILE A 32 -26.80 4.88 20.97
C ILE A 32 -25.74 5.98 20.78
N LEU A 33 -25.83 7.07 21.54
CA LEU A 33 -24.88 8.18 21.45
C LEU A 33 -23.43 7.71 21.72
N MET A 34 -23.19 6.96 22.79
CA MET A 34 -21.86 6.44 23.13
C MET A 34 -21.32 5.48 22.08
N SER A 35 -22.18 4.65 21.48
CA SER A 35 -21.80 3.74 20.40
C SER A 35 -21.41 4.49 19.12
N VAL A 36 -22.14 5.55 18.76
CA VAL A 36 -21.80 6.42 17.63
C VAL A 36 -20.47 7.14 17.88
N ILE A 37 -20.29 7.72 19.07
CA ILE A 37 -19.03 8.39 19.47
C ILE A 37 -17.86 7.41 19.40
N TYR A 38 -18.03 6.19 19.91
CA TYR A 38 -17.02 5.14 19.83
C TYR A 38 -16.60 4.88 18.38
N ILE A 39 -17.56 4.65 17.47
CA ILE A 39 -17.25 4.40 16.05
C ILE A 39 -16.50 5.58 15.46
N VAL A 40 -16.95 6.82 15.69
CA VAL A 40 -16.31 8.03 15.16
C VAL A 40 -14.86 8.17 15.65
N ILE A 41 -14.60 7.96 16.94
CA ILE A 41 -13.25 8.05 17.50
C ILE A 41 -12.33 6.99 16.89
N PHE A 42 -12.77 5.73 16.83
CA PHE A 42 -11.94 4.64 16.34
C PHE A 42 -11.72 4.71 14.83
N GLU A 43 -12.75 5.04 14.04
CA GLU A 43 -12.61 5.28 12.59
C GLU A 43 -11.68 6.48 12.33
N GLY A 44 -11.84 7.57 13.08
CA GLY A 44 -10.95 8.74 12.99
C GLY A 44 -9.49 8.38 13.31
N LEU A 45 -9.26 7.61 14.37
CA LEU A 45 -7.93 7.14 14.75
C LEU A 45 -7.28 6.30 13.64
N LEU A 46 -8.06 5.45 12.97
CA LEU A 46 -7.57 4.62 11.87
C LEU A 46 -7.17 5.46 10.64
N LEU A 47 -7.93 6.51 10.32
CA LEU A 47 -7.56 7.44 9.25
C LEU A 47 -6.21 8.13 9.51
N VAL A 48 -5.93 8.45 10.78
CA VAL A 48 -4.65 9.06 11.20
C VAL A 48 -3.50 8.04 11.19
N LEU A 49 -3.79 6.77 11.50
CA LEU A 49 -2.78 5.70 11.55
C LEU A 49 -2.42 5.13 10.18
N GLU A 50 -3.33 5.15 9.20
CA GLU A 50 -3.11 4.64 7.84
C GLU A 50 -1.77 5.09 7.21
N PRO A 51 -1.43 6.40 7.16
CA PRO A 51 -0.19 6.87 6.57
C PRO A 51 1.06 6.37 7.32
N ARG A 52 0.98 6.28 8.66
CA ARG A 52 2.09 5.83 9.51
C ARG A 52 2.36 4.34 9.29
N LEU A 53 1.31 3.53 9.20
CA LEU A 53 1.40 2.09 8.92
C LEU A 53 2.02 1.84 7.54
N VAL A 54 1.62 2.62 6.53
CA VAL A 54 2.20 2.51 5.18
C VAL A 54 3.68 2.87 5.18
N ARG A 55 4.10 3.94 5.87
CA ARG A 55 5.52 4.30 6.01
C ARG A 55 6.33 3.18 6.67
N ALA A 56 5.85 2.64 7.78
CA ALA A 56 6.50 1.53 8.47
C ALA A 56 6.61 0.27 7.59
N GLU A 57 5.59 -0.03 6.78
CA GLU A 57 5.62 -1.15 5.84
C GLU A 57 6.65 -0.91 4.72
N ARG A 58 6.77 0.32 4.20
CA ARG A 58 7.80 0.69 3.20
C ARG A 58 9.21 0.57 3.75
N GLU A 59 9.46 1.02 4.99
CA GLU A 59 10.75 0.86 5.64
C GLU A 59 11.14 -0.61 5.83
N ARG A 60 10.17 -1.45 6.19
CA ARG A 60 10.38 -2.91 6.24
C ARG A 60 10.69 -3.49 4.86
N ASN A 61 10.02 -3.02 3.82
CA ASN A 61 10.25 -3.49 2.45
C ASN A 61 11.65 -3.16 1.93
N VAL A 62 12.23 -2.00 2.28
CA VAL A 62 13.62 -1.68 1.94
C VAL A 62 14.61 -2.69 2.54
N LYS A 63 14.30 -3.26 3.71
CA LYS A 63 15.11 -4.32 4.33
C LYS A 63 14.83 -5.69 3.72
N ALA A 64 13.57 -6.00 3.42
CA ALA A 64 13.15 -7.29 2.89
C ALA A 64 13.52 -7.49 1.40
N TYR A 65 13.60 -6.41 0.64
CA TYR A 65 13.86 -6.41 -0.80
C TYR A 65 15.08 -5.53 -1.13
N PRO A 66 16.31 -6.08 -1.05
CA PRO A 66 17.54 -5.32 -1.31
C PRO A 66 17.58 -4.67 -2.70
N PHE A 67 16.96 -5.32 -3.70
CA PHE A 67 16.85 -4.81 -5.07
C PHE A 67 16.14 -3.46 -5.17
N LEU A 68 15.36 -3.04 -4.15
CA LEU A 68 14.73 -1.72 -4.15
C LEU A 68 15.77 -0.60 -4.12
N ARG A 69 16.89 -0.81 -3.42
CA ARG A 69 17.99 0.18 -3.41
C ARG A 69 18.60 0.31 -4.80
N GLU A 70 18.83 -0.83 -5.45
CA GLU A 70 19.34 -0.87 -6.82
C GLU A 70 18.39 -0.18 -7.82
N LEU A 71 17.07 -0.34 -7.65
CA LEU A 71 16.07 0.35 -8.46
C LEU A 71 16.07 1.87 -8.24
N VAL A 72 16.21 2.31 -6.99
CA VAL A 72 16.25 3.73 -6.64
C VAL A 72 17.52 4.39 -7.17
N ASP A 73 18.65 3.69 -7.09
CA ASP A 73 19.97 4.20 -7.52
C ASP A 73 20.20 4.09 -9.04
N ALA A 74 19.34 3.35 -9.75
CA ALA A 74 19.46 3.15 -11.19
C ALA A 74 18.59 4.17 -11.96
N LYS A 75 19.20 4.91 -12.88
CA LYS A 75 18.44 5.72 -13.87
C LYS A 75 17.60 4.83 -14.78
N LYS A 76 18.12 3.66 -15.14
CA LYS A 76 17.46 2.60 -15.90
C LYS A 76 17.94 1.24 -15.40
N ALA A 77 17.03 0.28 -15.34
CA ALA A 77 17.30 -1.08 -14.92
C ALA A 77 16.62 -2.10 -15.83
N THR A 78 17.17 -3.30 -15.84
CA THR A 78 16.49 -4.49 -16.32
C THR A 78 15.89 -5.20 -15.12
N VAL A 79 14.56 -5.42 -15.14
CA VAL A 79 13.84 -6.08 -14.05
C VAL A 79 13.42 -7.47 -14.52
N THR A 80 13.85 -8.49 -13.79
CA THR A 80 13.46 -9.87 -14.05
C THR A 80 12.39 -10.27 -13.04
N MET A 81 11.27 -10.72 -13.57
CA MET A 81 10.13 -11.18 -12.81
C MET A 81 10.26 -12.66 -12.49
N ARG A 82 9.56 -13.12 -11.44
CA ARG A 82 9.54 -14.52 -11.03
C ARG A 82 8.84 -15.44 -12.01
N ASP A 83 7.94 -14.91 -12.83
CA ASP A 83 7.29 -15.62 -13.94
C ASP A 83 8.20 -15.78 -15.18
N GLY A 84 9.42 -15.24 -15.13
CA GLY A 84 10.39 -15.30 -16.23
C GLY A 84 10.30 -14.12 -17.20
N SER A 85 9.31 -13.23 -17.06
CA SER A 85 9.24 -12.02 -17.89
C SER A 85 10.37 -11.03 -17.54
N VAL A 86 10.85 -10.31 -18.55
CA VAL A 86 11.96 -9.36 -18.39
C VAL A 86 11.54 -8.01 -18.95
N LEU A 87 11.63 -6.98 -18.10
CA LEU A 87 11.41 -5.59 -18.48
C LEU A 87 12.76 -4.91 -18.68
N TYR A 88 13.02 -4.48 -19.91
CA TYR A 88 14.23 -3.74 -20.26
C TYR A 88 14.00 -2.23 -20.18
N ASN A 89 15.03 -1.46 -19.85
CA ASN A 89 14.95 0.01 -19.76
C ASN A 89 13.81 0.50 -18.84
N ALA A 90 13.66 -0.13 -17.68
CA ALA A 90 12.69 0.26 -16.67
C ALA A 90 13.26 1.34 -15.74
N THR A 91 12.47 2.37 -15.46
CA THR A 91 12.79 3.43 -14.49
C THR A 91 11.83 3.31 -13.31
N PHE A 92 12.36 3.48 -12.09
CA PHE A 92 11.56 3.42 -10.87
C PHE A 92 10.99 4.80 -10.52
N GLU A 93 9.66 4.90 -10.46
CA GLU A 93 8.94 6.16 -10.17
C GLU A 93 8.35 6.18 -8.75
N GLY A 94 8.59 5.12 -7.97
CA GLY A 94 8.07 4.99 -6.61
C GLY A 94 7.02 3.90 -6.47
N TYR A 95 6.15 4.08 -5.48
CA TYR A 95 5.02 3.19 -5.23
C TYR A 95 3.82 3.58 -6.09
N ALA A 96 3.09 2.60 -6.60
CA ALA A 96 1.94 2.84 -7.50
C ALA A 96 0.82 3.67 -6.85
N HIS A 97 0.72 3.67 -5.52
CA HIS A 97 -0.22 4.50 -4.79
C HIS A 97 0.40 5.02 -3.48
N PRO A 98 0.05 6.24 -3.00
CA PRO A 98 0.50 6.76 -1.71
C PRO A 98 0.16 5.87 -0.51
N LYS A 99 -0.95 5.12 -0.62
CA LYS A 99 -1.43 4.16 0.38
C LYS A 99 -1.01 2.71 0.13
N ASP A 100 -0.27 2.45 -0.95
CA ASP A 100 0.27 1.13 -1.23
C ASP A 100 1.76 1.08 -0.85
N ALA A 101 2.16 -0.05 -0.27
CA ALA A 101 3.54 -0.37 0.07
C ALA A 101 4.03 -1.61 -0.68
N LYS A 102 3.17 -2.34 -1.39
CA LYS A 102 3.49 -3.64 -2.00
C LYS A 102 3.67 -3.56 -3.52
N THR A 103 3.10 -2.53 -4.15
CA THR A 103 3.17 -2.36 -5.60
C THR A 103 4.00 -1.12 -5.93
N ILE A 104 4.98 -1.31 -6.80
CA ILE A 104 5.82 -0.25 -7.35
C ILE A 104 5.39 0.08 -8.77
N LEU A 105 5.69 1.31 -9.20
CA LEU A 105 5.45 1.78 -10.54
C LEU A 105 6.76 1.82 -11.31
N LEU A 106 6.81 1.08 -12.41
CA LEU A 106 7.95 1.07 -13.32
C LEU A 106 7.55 1.66 -14.66
N TYR A 107 8.35 2.59 -15.17
CA TYR A 107 8.21 3.12 -16.52
C TYR A 107 9.16 2.40 -17.46
N VAL A 108 8.59 1.64 -18.39
CA VAL A 108 9.35 0.92 -19.41
C VAL A 108 9.43 1.81 -20.64
N HIS A 109 10.63 2.28 -20.95
CA HIS A 109 10.87 3.13 -22.11
C HIS A 109 10.98 2.28 -23.37
N LYS A 110 10.16 2.59 -24.39
CA LYS A 110 10.28 1.96 -25.71
C LYS A 110 11.62 2.36 -26.35
N VAL A 111 12.25 1.41 -27.04
CA VAL A 111 13.51 1.65 -27.76
C VAL A 111 13.22 2.63 -28.90
N LYS A 112 13.91 3.77 -28.88
CA LYS A 112 13.72 4.86 -29.83
C LYS A 112 14.20 4.42 -31.22
N THR A 113 13.29 4.31 -32.18
CA THR A 113 13.65 4.31 -33.61
C THR A 113 13.85 5.77 -34.06
N LYS A 114 14.72 6.01 -35.05
CA LYS A 114 15.21 7.35 -35.46
C LYS A 114 14.13 8.42 -35.72
N LYS A 115 12.86 8.06 -35.89
CA LYS A 115 11.75 8.98 -36.24
C LYS A 115 10.61 9.04 -35.22
N GLU A 116 10.65 8.33 -34.10
CA GLU A 116 9.55 8.31 -33.14
C GLU A 116 9.83 9.14 -31.87
N LYS A 117 8.76 9.75 -31.34
CA LYS A 117 8.78 10.43 -30.04
C LYS A 117 8.97 9.39 -28.93
N ALA A 118 9.66 9.78 -27.86
CA ALA A 118 9.87 8.91 -26.71
C ALA A 118 8.51 8.53 -26.11
N ALA A 119 8.22 7.23 -26.09
CA ALA A 119 7.03 6.67 -25.47
C ALA A 119 7.44 5.76 -24.31
N TYR A 120 6.69 5.84 -23.22
CA TYR A 120 6.84 4.96 -22.07
C TYR A 120 5.53 4.21 -21.83
N THR A 121 5.65 3.05 -21.20
CA THR A 121 4.51 2.27 -20.73
C THR A 121 4.63 2.10 -19.23
N GLU A 122 3.53 2.34 -18.53
CA GLU A 122 3.47 2.20 -17.08
C GLU A 122 3.16 0.76 -16.69
N HIS A 123 3.95 0.20 -15.77
CA HIS A 123 3.79 -1.16 -15.28
C HIS A 123 3.69 -1.16 -13.76
N PRO A 124 2.49 -1.29 -13.19
CA PRO A 124 2.33 -1.50 -11.75
C PRO A 124 2.69 -2.94 -11.39
N ILE A 125 3.79 -3.12 -10.65
CA ILE A 125 4.35 -4.43 -10.32
C ILE A 125 4.41 -4.64 -8.81
N LYS A 126 3.95 -5.81 -8.34
CA LYS A 126 4.11 -6.21 -6.94
C LYS A 126 5.57 -6.56 -6.65
N LEU A 127 6.11 -6.06 -5.54
CA LEU A 127 7.48 -6.33 -5.08
C LEU A 127 7.80 -7.82 -5.02
N ILE A 128 6.86 -8.63 -4.53
CA ILE A 128 7.02 -10.08 -4.40
C ILE A 128 7.23 -10.80 -5.74
N ASN A 129 6.80 -10.20 -6.85
CA ASN A 129 6.93 -10.78 -8.17
C ASN A 129 8.28 -10.47 -8.80
N ILE A 130 9.08 -9.58 -8.22
CA ILE A 130 10.42 -9.26 -8.72
C ILE A 130 11.38 -10.32 -8.19
N LYS A 131 12.14 -10.91 -9.11
CA LYS A 131 13.20 -11.87 -8.78
C LYS A 131 14.53 -11.17 -8.58
N SER A 132 14.90 -10.31 -9.53
CA SER A 132 16.17 -9.59 -9.53
C SER A 132 16.10 -8.33 -10.36
N VAL A 133 17.00 -7.40 -10.07
CA VAL A 133 17.16 -6.15 -10.80
C VAL A 133 18.62 -6.07 -11.23
N LYS A 134 18.86 -5.56 -12.43
CA LYS A 134 20.21 -5.28 -12.92
C LYS A 134 20.28 -3.86 -13.43
N LYS A 135 21.18 -3.05 -12.88
CA LYS A 135 21.42 -1.69 -13.34
C LYS A 135 21.99 -1.71 -14.76
N ILE A 136 21.45 -0.85 -15.62
CA ILE A 136 22.03 -0.56 -16.93
C ILE A 136 22.96 0.65 -16.71
N GLN A 137 24.27 0.47 -16.96
CA GLN A 137 25.26 1.55 -16.86
C GLN A 137 25.05 2.60 -17.95
#